data_AF-A0A6I3LL88-F1
#
_entry.id   AF-A0A6I3LL88-F1
#
_cell.length_a   1.000
_cell.length_b   1.000
_cell.length_c   1.000
_cell.angle_alpha   90.00
_cell.angle_beta   90.00
_cell.angle_gamma   90.00
#
_symmetry.space_group_name_H-M   'P 1'
#
loop_
_entity.id
_entity.type
_entity.pdbx_description
1 polymer ?
#
loop_
_entity_poly.entity_id
_entity_poly.type
_entity_poly.pdbx_seq_one_letter_code
_entity_poly.pdbx_strand_id
1 'polypeptide(L)'
;MDLYFVYSSGGGAGDWNGINRVFSNSMPENFKKNLLIKFGDIFFNHRSNGSILRPRAWRDVDNARKWLIQKTGDNFLMNSPNLIMDVGTTKIVSFITHNHPDFTDIQIINEFDRIIEEENILEKYAEIINNSSISNAVTFDIPNLFKVRTQQGNVNRNLFSTNAAKQRMIDLAAKYANHTYRLTGEDPDKLLTIISAEWSNQDIDRYLELLNYVPTKLGIGALTNFPNAQFEDMLRRLDEHLVFDRYLKVHFLGSGGIEKSNMIIGTLGNQRNFSVDVTTPFNRGIDGNTNGTSQSGYYDYQNKRLHRITPENLEHIMSLHQNFNNERKYFTNEEMREILNSILQHQNRNSSLETYNNRAKLIIHNFDVYQFNIE
;
A
#
# COMPACT_ATOMS: atom_id res chain seq x y z
N MET A 1 14.54 -2.74 -9.63
CA MET A 1 13.19 -2.52 -9.11
C MET A 1 13.27 -2.10 -7.66
N ASP A 2 12.46 -1.13 -7.22
CA ASP A 2 12.44 -0.63 -5.84
C ASP A 2 11.26 -1.20 -5.02
N LEU A 3 11.47 -1.47 -3.72
CA LEU A 3 10.41 -1.81 -2.77
C LEU A 3 10.01 -0.55 -2.02
N TYR A 4 8.70 -0.31 -1.95
CA TYR A 4 8.12 0.77 -1.16
C TYR A 4 7.55 0.22 0.14
N PHE A 5 8.01 0.79 1.26
CA PHE A 5 7.42 0.51 2.56
C PHE A 5 6.07 1.24 2.68
N VAL A 6 5.00 0.48 2.89
CA VAL A 6 3.64 1.03 3.03
C VAL A 6 3.43 1.52 4.45
N TYR A 7 3.33 2.83 4.62
CA TYR A 7 2.96 3.46 5.89
C TYR A 7 1.45 3.75 5.92
N SER A 8 0.71 2.95 6.69
CA SER A 8 -0.76 2.96 6.75
C SER A 8 -1.26 3.16 8.18
N SER A 9 -0.90 4.28 8.81
CA SER A 9 -1.26 4.59 10.21
C SER A 9 -2.77 4.70 10.52
N GLY A 10 -3.64 4.41 9.55
CA GLY A 10 -5.10 4.48 9.63
C GLY A 10 -5.81 3.11 9.66
N GLY A 11 -5.08 1.99 9.57
CA GLY A 11 -5.64 0.64 9.52
C GLY A 11 -5.74 -0.07 10.87
N GLY A 12 -6.56 0.43 11.79
CA GLY A 12 -7.23 -0.30 12.90
C GLY A 12 -6.43 -1.12 13.93
N ALA A 13 -5.16 -1.45 13.71
CA ALA A 13 -4.33 -2.20 14.66
C ALA A 13 -3.46 -1.21 15.45
N GLY A 14 -3.50 -1.28 16.79
CA GLY A 14 -2.67 -0.47 17.68
C GLY A 14 -1.16 -0.56 17.42
N ASP A 15 -0.74 -1.51 16.57
CA ASP A 15 0.64 -1.76 16.13
C ASP A 15 1.24 -0.66 15.24
N TRP A 16 0.42 0.17 14.58
CA TRP A 16 0.94 1.36 13.89
C TRP A 16 1.57 2.37 14.85
N ASN A 17 1.10 2.42 16.09
CA ASN A 17 1.76 3.21 17.13
C ASN A 17 3.13 2.62 17.50
N GLY A 18 3.31 1.29 17.36
CA GLY A 18 4.60 0.63 17.50
C GLY A 18 5.58 1.09 16.43
N ILE A 19 5.17 1.05 15.16
CA ILE A 19 6.00 1.55 14.04
C ILE A 19 6.39 3.00 14.27
N ASN A 20 5.45 3.87 14.63
CA ASN A 20 5.72 5.28 14.93
C ASN A 20 6.81 5.48 15.99
N ARG A 21 6.79 4.70 17.07
CA ARG A 21 7.75 4.83 18.18
C ARG A 21 9.15 4.34 17.83
N VAL A 22 9.26 3.30 17.00
CA VAL A 22 10.55 2.74 16.62
C VAL A 22 11.09 3.31 15.31
N PHE A 23 10.30 4.10 14.58
CA PHE A 23 10.61 4.54 13.21
C PHE A 23 11.97 5.25 13.12
N SER A 24 12.20 6.28 13.93
CA SER A 24 13.42 7.07 13.89
C SER A 24 14.67 6.20 14.13
N ASN A 25 14.57 5.25 15.05
CA ASN A 25 15.69 4.48 15.59
C ASN A 25 15.92 3.14 14.88
N SER A 26 14.88 2.58 14.27
CA SER A 26 14.90 1.19 13.78
C SER A 26 14.41 1.05 12.34
N MET A 27 13.94 2.10 11.66
CA MET A 27 13.64 2.01 10.24
C MET A 27 14.94 2.12 9.42
N PRO A 28 15.25 1.18 8.51
CA PRO A 28 16.34 1.30 7.55
C PRO A 28 16.23 2.56 6.67
N GLU A 29 17.36 3.18 6.31
CA GLU A 29 17.35 4.38 5.45
C GLU A 29 16.72 4.14 4.07
N ASN A 30 16.96 2.98 3.45
CA ASN A 30 16.35 2.64 2.15
C ASN A 30 14.82 2.64 2.23
N PHE A 31 14.23 2.16 3.32
CA PHE A 31 12.78 2.24 3.55
C PHE A 31 12.31 3.66 3.82
N LYS A 32 13.10 4.48 4.54
CA LYS A 32 12.80 5.91 4.70
C LYS A 32 12.83 6.66 3.36
N LYS A 33 13.70 6.24 2.44
CA LYS A 33 13.83 6.81 1.08
C LYS A 33 12.65 6.43 0.19
N ASN A 34 12.16 5.19 0.28
CA ASN A 34 11.08 4.64 -0.55
C ASN A 34 9.82 4.36 0.28
N LEU A 35 8.96 5.37 0.42
CA LEU A 35 7.73 5.29 1.21
C LEU A 35 6.49 5.42 0.35
N LEU A 36 5.49 4.60 0.65
CA LEU A 36 4.14 4.78 0.15
C LEU A 36 3.22 5.15 1.31
N ILE A 37 2.51 6.26 1.18
CA ILE A 37 1.45 6.67 2.09
C ILE A 37 0.12 6.70 1.35
N LYS A 38 -0.98 6.49 2.09
CA LYS A 38 -2.33 6.55 1.51
C LYS A 38 -3.07 7.79 1.99
N PHE A 39 -3.53 8.62 1.06
CA PHE A 39 -4.36 9.78 1.34
C PHE A 39 -5.59 9.39 2.16
N GLY A 40 -6.29 8.34 1.75
CA GLY A 40 -7.44 7.82 2.50
C GLY A 40 -7.13 7.34 3.92
N ASP A 41 -5.88 6.99 4.25
CA ASP A 41 -5.49 6.66 5.62
C ASP A 41 -5.31 7.87 6.53
N ILE A 42 -5.03 9.03 5.94
CA ILE A 42 -4.93 10.30 6.64
C ILE A 42 -6.32 10.89 6.84
N PHE A 43 -7.12 10.92 5.76
CA PHE A 43 -8.31 11.76 5.67
C PHE A 43 -9.64 11.03 5.74
N PHE A 44 -9.71 9.73 5.43
CA PHE A 44 -11.00 9.01 5.38
C PHE A 44 -11.23 8.11 6.59
N ASN A 45 -12.45 8.15 7.10
CA ASN A 45 -12.98 7.14 7.99
C ASN A 45 -13.26 5.85 7.21
N HIS A 46 -13.15 4.71 7.90
CA HIS A 46 -13.52 3.42 7.34
C HIS A 46 -14.87 3.00 7.92
N ARG A 47 -15.88 2.78 7.07
CA ARG A 47 -17.23 2.31 7.48
C ARG A 47 -17.85 3.10 8.64
N SER A 48 -17.76 4.42 8.58
CA SER A 48 -18.41 5.32 9.55
C SER A 48 -19.89 5.51 9.19
N ASN A 49 -20.75 5.64 10.20
CA ASN A 49 -22.16 6.04 10.03
C ASN A 49 -22.35 7.56 9.93
N GLY A 50 -21.29 8.34 10.19
CA GLY A 50 -21.35 9.81 10.28
C GLY A 50 -20.81 10.48 9.03
N SER A 51 -19.51 10.75 9.02
CA SER A 51 -18.81 11.39 7.91
C SER A 51 -17.75 10.46 7.30
N ILE A 52 -17.59 10.54 5.98
CA ILE A 52 -16.46 9.94 5.26
C ILE A 52 -15.14 10.60 5.67
N LEU A 53 -15.13 11.90 5.97
CA LEU A 53 -13.92 12.64 6.32
C LEU A 53 -13.58 12.55 7.81
N ARG A 54 -12.29 12.64 8.10
CA ARG A 54 -11.74 12.85 9.45
C ARG A 54 -11.58 14.37 9.67
N PRO A 55 -12.50 15.05 10.37
CA PRO A 55 -12.58 16.51 10.31
C PRO A 55 -11.31 17.23 10.79
N ARG A 56 -10.69 16.71 11.85
CA ARG A 56 -9.42 17.27 12.36
C ARG A 56 -8.29 17.11 11.34
N ALA A 57 -8.10 15.91 10.79
CA ALA A 57 -7.06 15.68 9.79
C ALA A 57 -7.30 16.53 8.53
N TRP A 58 -8.55 16.61 8.07
CA TRP A 58 -8.96 17.41 6.91
C TRP A 58 -8.55 18.88 7.03
N ARG A 59 -8.80 19.48 8.20
CA ARG A 59 -8.49 20.87 8.48
C ARG A 59 -7.02 21.11 8.79
N ASP A 60 -6.40 20.23 9.57
CA ASP A 60 -5.12 20.51 10.23
C ASP A 60 -3.91 19.96 9.46
N VAL A 61 -4.12 19.08 8.47
CA VAL A 61 -3.04 18.52 7.64
C VAL A 61 -3.07 19.15 6.25
N ASP A 62 -2.01 19.89 5.93
CA ASP A 62 -1.76 20.54 4.64
C ASP A 62 -0.51 19.97 3.93
N ASN A 63 0.30 19.20 4.65
CA ASN A 63 1.57 18.64 4.17
C ASN A 63 1.79 17.24 4.76
N ALA A 64 1.82 16.25 3.88
CA ALA A 64 1.95 14.84 4.24
C ALA A 64 3.32 14.49 4.84
N ARG A 65 4.40 15.16 4.41
CA ARG A 65 5.74 14.96 4.98
C ARG A 65 5.82 15.47 6.41
N LYS A 66 5.32 16.68 6.67
CA LYS A 66 5.21 17.23 8.03
C LYS A 66 4.35 16.35 8.91
N TRP A 67 3.22 15.86 8.39
CA TRP A 67 2.37 14.92 9.10
C TRP A 67 3.12 13.63 9.46
N LEU A 68 3.88 13.04 8.53
CA LEU A 68 4.72 11.87 8.80
C LEU A 68 5.78 12.15 9.88
N ILE A 69 6.46 13.29 9.81
CA ILE A 69 7.45 13.71 10.82
C ILE A 69 6.80 13.82 12.20
N GLN A 70 5.64 14.45 12.30
CA GLN A 70 4.89 14.56 13.57
C GLN A 70 4.51 13.18 14.14
N LYS A 71 4.30 12.17 13.30
CA LYS A 71 3.97 10.81 13.74
C LYS A 71 5.19 9.99 14.13
N THR A 72 6.30 10.16 13.43
CA THR A 72 7.48 9.28 13.53
C THR A 72 8.64 9.90 14.29
N GLY A 73 8.64 11.22 14.48
CA GLY A 73 9.76 11.98 15.04
C GLY A 73 10.98 12.05 14.13
N ASP A 74 10.88 11.63 12.85
CA ASP A 74 12.04 11.49 11.97
C ASP A 74 12.11 12.60 10.90
N ASN A 75 13.01 13.56 11.12
CA ASN A 75 13.21 14.69 10.21
C ASN A 75 13.76 14.30 8.83
N PHE A 76 14.33 13.10 8.66
CA PHE A 76 14.78 12.61 7.35
C PHE A 76 13.64 12.64 6.31
N LEU A 77 12.39 12.44 6.76
CA LEU A 77 11.21 12.35 5.89
C LEU A 77 10.87 13.65 5.14
N MET A 78 11.36 14.80 5.62
CA MET A 78 11.13 16.08 4.94
C MET A 78 11.71 16.08 3.53
N ASN A 79 12.85 15.40 3.34
CA ASN A 79 13.58 15.37 2.07
C ASN A 79 13.62 13.96 1.46
N SER A 80 12.78 13.04 1.93
CA SER A 80 12.73 11.68 1.37
C SER A 80 12.45 11.75 -0.15
N PRO A 81 13.37 11.24 -0.99
CA PRO A 81 13.34 11.50 -2.44
C PRO A 81 12.18 10.80 -3.14
N ASN A 82 11.74 9.65 -2.63
CA ASN A 82 10.83 8.75 -3.31
C ASN A 82 9.59 8.48 -2.45
N LEU A 83 8.73 9.50 -2.32
CA LEU A 83 7.43 9.38 -1.67
C LEU A 83 6.34 9.14 -2.73
N ILE A 84 5.62 8.02 -2.62
CA ILE A 84 4.39 7.75 -3.36
C ILE A 84 3.19 8.12 -2.48
N MET A 85 2.26 8.87 -3.04
CA MET A 85 0.96 9.11 -2.42
C MET A 85 -0.11 8.32 -3.17
N ASP A 86 -0.49 7.19 -2.61
CA ASP A 86 -1.65 6.40 -3.04
C ASP A 86 -2.94 7.08 -2.56
N VAL A 87 -4.03 6.91 -3.31
CA VAL A 87 -5.32 7.59 -3.06
C VAL A 87 -6.13 6.90 -1.96
N GLY A 88 -6.06 5.57 -1.87
CA GLY A 88 -6.80 4.81 -0.85
C GLY A 88 -8.33 4.89 -0.97
N THR A 89 -8.86 5.04 -2.19
CA THR A 89 -10.28 5.24 -2.54
C THR A 89 -11.20 4.07 -2.15
N THR A 90 -10.66 2.89 -1.86
CA THR A 90 -11.41 1.75 -1.29
C THR A 90 -12.19 2.13 -0.02
N LYS A 91 -11.72 3.11 0.75
CA LYS A 91 -12.44 3.60 1.93
C LYS A 91 -13.74 4.34 1.60
N ILE A 92 -13.79 5.06 0.48
CA ILE A 92 -14.99 5.74 0.00
C ILE A 92 -16.03 4.68 -0.43
N VAL A 93 -15.61 3.71 -1.25
CA VAL A 93 -16.50 2.58 -1.63
C VAL A 93 -16.99 1.81 -0.40
N SER A 94 -16.12 1.60 0.58
CA SER A 94 -16.48 0.91 1.83
C SER A 94 -17.46 1.72 2.68
N PHE A 95 -17.35 3.05 2.69
CA PHE A 95 -18.30 3.94 3.36
C PHE A 95 -19.67 3.92 2.67
N ILE A 96 -19.70 4.01 1.33
CA ILE A 96 -20.94 3.97 0.55
C ILE A 96 -21.68 2.65 0.78
N THR A 97 -21.01 1.53 0.55
CA THR A 97 -21.62 0.19 0.71
C THR A 97 -22.04 -0.15 2.14
N HIS A 98 -21.46 0.53 3.13
CA HIS A 98 -21.86 0.39 4.54
C HIS A 98 -23.13 1.17 4.85
N ASN A 99 -23.28 2.38 4.32
CA ASN A 99 -24.46 3.23 4.56
C ASN A 99 -25.61 2.97 3.57
N HIS A 100 -25.29 2.36 2.41
CA HIS A 100 -26.22 2.07 1.33
C HIS A 100 -25.99 0.64 0.81
N PRO A 101 -26.31 -0.39 1.61
CA PRO A 101 -26.05 -1.79 1.25
C PRO A 101 -26.83 -2.27 0.01
N ASP A 102 -27.93 -1.61 -0.33
CA ASP A 102 -28.83 -2.00 -1.43
C ASP A 102 -28.52 -1.27 -2.75
N PHE A 103 -27.49 -0.43 -2.81
CA PHE A 103 -27.13 0.26 -4.04
C PHE A 103 -26.61 -0.70 -5.11
N THR A 104 -27.05 -0.49 -6.35
CA THR A 104 -26.47 -1.13 -7.53
C THR A 104 -25.06 -0.59 -7.82
N ASP A 105 -24.34 -1.28 -8.72
CA ASP A 105 -23.00 -0.88 -9.17
C ASP A 105 -22.94 0.58 -9.66
N ILE A 106 -23.89 0.98 -10.52
CA ILE A 106 -24.00 2.36 -11.02
C ILE A 106 -24.37 3.35 -9.90
N GLN A 107 -25.24 2.98 -8.96
CA GLN A 107 -25.57 3.86 -7.84
C GLN A 107 -24.37 4.10 -6.92
N ILE A 108 -23.56 3.07 -6.66
CA ILE A 108 -22.31 3.20 -5.92
C ILE A 108 -21.34 4.15 -6.65
N ILE A 109 -21.20 4.00 -7.98
CA ILE A 109 -20.32 4.86 -8.79
C ILE A 109 -20.79 6.33 -8.74
N ASN A 110 -22.09 6.57 -8.86
CA ASN A 110 -22.65 7.93 -8.81
C ASN A 110 -22.45 8.58 -7.45
N GLU A 111 -22.68 7.81 -6.38
CA GLU A 111 -22.49 8.29 -5.03
C GLU A 111 -21.02 8.57 -4.72
N PHE A 112 -20.10 7.78 -5.28
CA PHE A 112 -18.68 8.05 -5.21
C PHE A 112 -18.33 9.39 -5.85
N ASP A 113 -18.79 9.65 -7.08
CA ASP A 113 -18.53 10.91 -7.80
C ASP A 113 -19.13 12.11 -7.03
N ARG A 114 -20.36 11.97 -6.52
CA ARG A 114 -21.01 12.99 -5.68
C ARG A 114 -20.18 13.32 -4.44
N ILE A 115 -19.68 12.31 -3.72
CA ILE A 115 -18.83 12.52 -2.54
C ILE A 115 -17.51 13.21 -2.91
N ILE A 116 -16.88 12.82 -4.02
CA ILE A 116 -15.64 13.47 -4.49
C ILE A 116 -15.86 14.96 -4.71
N GLU A 117 -16.97 15.34 -5.34
CA GLU A 117 -17.31 16.73 -5.65
C GLU A 117 -17.72 17.54 -4.41
N GLU A 118 -18.70 17.06 -3.63
CA GLU A 118 -19.24 17.81 -2.49
C GLU A 118 -18.20 18.05 -1.40
N GLU A 119 -17.31 17.09 -1.18
CA GLU A 119 -16.27 17.16 -0.16
C GLU A 119 -14.97 17.80 -0.68
N ASN A 120 -14.92 18.26 -1.94
CA ASN A 120 -13.75 18.85 -2.59
C ASN A 120 -12.48 17.97 -2.44
N ILE A 121 -12.62 16.68 -2.72
CA ILE A 121 -11.57 15.69 -2.43
C ILE A 121 -10.35 15.88 -3.32
N LEU A 122 -10.55 16.21 -4.60
CA LEU A 122 -9.45 16.37 -5.54
C LEU A 122 -8.67 17.67 -5.29
N GLU A 123 -9.35 18.72 -4.84
CA GLU A 123 -8.77 19.99 -4.39
C GLU A 123 -7.86 19.73 -3.19
N LYS A 124 -8.36 19.02 -2.17
CA LYS A 124 -7.54 18.67 -1.02
C LYS A 124 -6.37 17.77 -1.40
N TYR A 125 -6.59 16.80 -2.29
CA TYR A 125 -5.53 15.92 -2.76
C TYR A 125 -4.40 16.71 -3.46
N ALA A 126 -4.75 17.61 -4.37
CA ALA A 126 -3.80 18.47 -5.08
C ALA A 126 -3.08 19.46 -4.14
N GLU A 127 -3.79 20.03 -3.16
CA GLU A 127 -3.17 20.85 -2.10
C GLU A 127 -2.06 20.08 -1.39
N ILE A 128 -2.35 18.84 -0.94
CA ILE A 128 -1.35 17.99 -0.26
C ILE A 128 -0.18 17.68 -1.19
N ILE A 129 -0.42 17.34 -2.46
CA ILE A 129 0.65 17.05 -3.44
C ILE A 129 1.60 18.24 -3.56
N ASN A 130 1.04 19.42 -3.81
CA ASN A 130 1.82 20.64 -4.05
C ASN A 130 2.58 21.07 -2.79
N ASN A 131 1.90 21.17 -1.65
CA ASN A 131 2.50 21.60 -0.39
C ASN A 131 3.55 20.62 0.14
N SER A 132 3.43 19.33 -0.20
CA SER A 132 4.38 18.27 0.19
C SER A 132 5.46 18.01 -0.86
N SER A 133 5.41 18.68 -2.01
CA SER A 133 6.30 18.45 -3.16
C SER A 133 6.39 16.98 -3.54
N ILE A 134 5.22 16.34 -3.71
CA ILE A 134 5.12 14.94 -4.12
C ILE A 134 5.16 14.85 -5.64
N SER A 135 6.04 14.00 -6.16
CA SER A 135 6.22 13.76 -7.60
C SER A 135 5.71 12.40 -8.06
N ASN A 136 5.09 11.61 -7.17
CA ASN A 136 4.56 10.29 -7.49
C ASN A 136 3.17 10.13 -6.84
N ALA A 137 2.24 11.00 -7.23
CA ALA A 137 0.87 10.99 -6.75
C ALA A 137 -0.02 10.12 -7.65
N VAL A 138 -0.56 9.04 -7.11
CA VAL A 138 -1.42 8.13 -7.88
C VAL A 138 -2.72 8.85 -8.25
N THR A 139 -3.16 8.74 -9.51
CA THR A 139 -4.45 9.33 -9.91
C THR A 139 -5.62 8.53 -9.34
N PHE A 140 -6.74 9.19 -9.03
CA PHE A 140 -7.93 8.54 -8.48
C PHE A 140 -8.57 7.55 -9.47
N ASP A 141 -8.95 6.39 -8.95
CA ASP A 141 -9.84 5.41 -9.58
C ASP A 141 -10.99 5.02 -8.64
N ILE A 142 -11.93 4.22 -9.14
CA ILE A 142 -13.00 3.60 -8.35
C ILE A 142 -12.69 2.11 -8.26
N PRO A 143 -12.12 1.62 -7.15
CA PRO A 143 -11.69 0.23 -7.04
C PRO A 143 -12.84 -0.66 -6.54
N ASN A 144 -12.82 -1.93 -6.98
CA ASN A 144 -13.54 -2.98 -6.26
C ASN A 144 -13.05 -3.07 -4.80
N LEU A 145 -13.92 -3.55 -3.90
CA LEU A 145 -13.50 -3.78 -2.51
C LEU A 145 -12.50 -4.94 -2.44
N PHE A 146 -11.24 -4.61 -2.18
CA PHE A 146 -10.28 -5.61 -1.69
C PHE A 146 -10.68 -6.13 -0.31
N LYS A 147 -10.13 -7.29 0.09
CA LYS A 147 -10.41 -7.98 1.36
C LYS A 147 -10.37 -7.04 2.58
N VAL A 148 -11.49 -6.39 2.88
CA VAL A 148 -11.73 -5.74 4.15
C VAL A 148 -12.03 -6.86 5.13
N ARG A 149 -11.06 -7.21 5.99
CA ARG A 149 -11.35 -8.08 7.13
C ARG A 149 -12.22 -7.28 8.09
N THR A 150 -13.51 -7.54 8.07
CA THR A 150 -14.45 -6.97 9.04
C THR A 150 -14.69 -7.99 10.16
N GLN A 151 -15.08 -7.52 11.34
CA GLN A 151 -15.57 -8.40 12.40
C GLN A 151 -16.89 -9.12 12.03
N GLN A 152 -17.56 -8.67 10.96
CA GLN A 152 -18.90 -9.13 10.52
C GLN A 152 -18.87 -10.07 9.30
N GLY A 153 -17.69 -10.49 8.83
CA GLY A 153 -17.54 -11.41 7.70
C GLY A 153 -16.95 -10.79 6.43
N ASN A 154 -16.90 -11.59 5.35
CA ASN A 154 -16.37 -11.16 4.06
C ASN A 154 -17.39 -10.30 3.31
N VAL A 155 -16.99 -9.09 2.89
CA VAL A 155 -17.79 -8.24 2.01
C VAL A 155 -17.70 -8.77 0.57
N ASN A 156 -18.78 -8.61 -0.22
CA ASN A 156 -18.77 -8.95 -1.64
C ASN A 156 -17.64 -8.16 -2.35
N ARG A 157 -16.77 -8.89 -3.05
CA ARG A 157 -15.55 -8.36 -3.67
C ARG A 157 -15.75 -7.84 -5.07
N ASN A 158 -16.81 -8.30 -5.75
CA ASN A 158 -17.09 -7.92 -7.12
C ASN A 158 -18.36 -7.05 -7.13
N LEU A 159 -18.18 -5.76 -6.85
CA LEU A 159 -19.26 -4.78 -6.85
C LEU A 159 -19.58 -4.32 -8.28
N PHE A 160 -18.57 -4.28 -9.15
CA PHE A 160 -18.68 -3.72 -10.49
C PHE A 160 -18.47 -4.81 -11.54
N SER A 161 -19.56 -5.45 -11.96
CA SER A 161 -19.52 -6.58 -12.89
C SER A 161 -20.08 -6.25 -14.28
N THR A 162 -20.79 -5.14 -14.43
CA THR A 162 -21.39 -4.76 -15.72
C THR A 162 -20.41 -3.97 -16.59
N ASN A 163 -20.53 -4.13 -17.92
CA ASN A 163 -19.74 -3.32 -18.85
C ASN A 163 -20.06 -1.83 -18.73
N ALA A 164 -21.31 -1.48 -18.43
CA ALA A 164 -21.73 -0.09 -18.20
C ALA A 164 -21.01 0.53 -17.00
N ALA A 165 -20.92 -0.19 -15.87
CA ALA A 165 -20.15 0.25 -14.72
C ALA A 165 -18.67 0.42 -15.05
N LYS A 166 -18.06 -0.54 -15.76
CA LYS A 166 -16.65 -0.44 -16.18
C LYS A 166 -16.38 0.81 -17.02
N GLN A 167 -17.17 1.06 -18.07
CA GLN A 167 -16.99 2.25 -18.91
C GLN A 167 -17.14 3.55 -18.10
N ARG A 168 -18.15 3.61 -17.22
CA ARG A 168 -18.34 4.77 -16.36
C ARG A 168 -17.18 5.01 -15.39
N MET A 169 -16.62 3.95 -14.82
CA MET A 169 -15.44 4.07 -13.95
C MET A 169 -14.21 4.56 -14.71
N ILE A 170 -14.02 4.14 -15.97
CA ILE A 170 -12.95 4.65 -16.84
C ILE A 170 -13.12 6.15 -17.10
N ASP A 171 -14.33 6.57 -17.49
CA ASP A 171 -14.63 7.97 -17.77
C ASP A 171 -14.40 8.85 -16.52
N LEU A 172 -14.80 8.37 -15.33
CA LEU A 172 -14.57 9.06 -14.07
C LEU A 172 -13.09 9.07 -13.65
N ALA A 173 -12.36 7.96 -13.83
CA ALA A 173 -10.92 7.95 -13.59
C ALA A 173 -10.20 8.99 -14.46
N ALA A 174 -10.62 9.15 -15.73
CA ALA A 174 -10.06 10.17 -16.63
C ALA A 174 -10.43 11.58 -16.16
N LYS A 175 -11.70 11.80 -15.79
CA LYS A 175 -12.18 13.07 -15.18
C LYS A 175 -11.31 13.46 -13.98
N TYR A 176 -11.07 12.53 -13.05
CA TYR A 176 -10.30 12.79 -11.85
C TYR A 176 -8.82 13.04 -12.16
N ALA A 177 -8.21 12.22 -13.01
CA ALA A 177 -6.82 12.39 -13.43
C ALA A 177 -6.59 13.75 -14.09
N ASN A 178 -7.48 14.17 -15.00
CA ASN A 178 -7.43 15.48 -15.64
C ASN A 178 -7.64 16.63 -14.66
N HIS A 179 -8.54 16.47 -13.70
CA HIS A 179 -8.77 17.50 -12.68
C HIS A 179 -7.53 17.66 -11.80
N THR A 180 -6.96 16.56 -11.29
CA THR A 180 -5.73 16.60 -10.49
C THR A 180 -4.58 17.20 -11.29
N TYR A 181 -4.37 16.78 -12.55
CA TYR A 181 -3.35 17.34 -13.45
C TYR A 181 -3.40 18.88 -13.51
N ARG A 182 -4.59 19.46 -13.75
CA ARG A 182 -4.78 20.92 -13.76
C ARG A 182 -4.44 21.54 -12.40
N LEU A 183 -4.95 20.99 -11.31
CA LEU A 183 -4.72 21.51 -9.96
C LEU A 183 -3.26 21.39 -9.50
N THR A 184 -2.50 20.46 -10.08
CA THR A 184 -1.07 20.29 -9.79
C THR A 184 -0.16 21.13 -10.71
N GLY A 185 -0.74 22.02 -11.51
CA GLY A 185 -0.01 22.94 -12.37
C GLY A 185 0.35 22.37 -13.74
N GLU A 186 -0.43 21.39 -14.23
CA GLU A 186 -0.27 20.77 -15.55
C GLU A 186 1.11 20.12 -15.74
N ASP A 187 1.62 19.51 -14.66
CA ASP A 187 2.88 18.78 -14.65
C ASP A 187 2.61 17.27 -14.59
N PRO A 188 2.77 16.54 -15.71
CA PRO A 188 2.51 15.10 -15.75
C PRO A 188 3.51 14.32 -14.90
N ASP A 189 4.71 14.86 -14.64
CA ASP A 189 5.73 14.20 -13.83
C ASP A 189 5.37 14.15 -12.35
N LYS A 190 4.33 14.86 -11.90
CA LYS A 190 3.79 14.70 -10.54
C LYS A 190 2.92 13.46 -10.38
N LEU A 191 2.36 12.95 -11.47
CA LEU A 191 1.31 11.95 -11.44
C LEU A 191 1.85 10.55 -11.75
N LEU A 192 1.36 9.57 -11.01
CA LEU A 192 1.38 8.16 -11.33
C LEU A 192 0.01 7.80 -11.89
N THR A 193 -0.14 7.84 -13.22
CA THR A 193 -1.42 7.60 -13.87
C THR A 193 -1.83 6.13 -13.70
N ILE A 194 -3.00 5.91 -13.11
CA ILE A 194 -3.50 4.58 -12.77
C ILE A 194 -4.01 3.84 -14.01
N ILE A 195 -3.54 2.62 -14.21
CA ILE A 195 -4.06 1.66 -15.18
C ILE A 195 -4.49 0.42 -14.42
N SER A 196 -5.73 0.00 -14.59
CA SER A 196 -6.18 -1.29 -14.06
C SER A 196 -5.74 -2.42 -14.99
N ALA A 197 -5.11 -3.46 -14.44
CA ALA A 197 -4.79 -4.66 -15.18
C ALA A 197 -6.03 -5.43 -15.70
N GLU A 198 -7.21 -5.15 -15.14
CA GLU A 198 -8.47 -5.76 -15.59
C GLU A 198 -9.04 -5.10 -16.86
N TRP A 199 -8.50 -3.95 -17.27
CA TRP A 199 -8.94 -3.27 -18.49
C TRP A 199 -8.40 -3.95 -19.74
N SER A 200 -9.26 -4.09 -20.76
CA SER A 200 -8.83 -4.51 -22.09
C SER A 200 -7.92 -3.46 -22.73
N ASN A 201 -7.20 -3.80 -23.80
CA ASN A 201 -6.38 -2.81 -24.52
C ASN A 201 -7.27 -1.66 -25.03
N GLN A 202 -8.47 -1.94 -25.53
CA GLN A 202 -9.39 -0.89 -25.97
C GLN A 202 -9.85 0.03 -24.83
N ASP A 203 -10.04 -0.52 -23.62
CA ASP A 203 -10.39 0.27 -22.44
C ASP A 203 -9.22 1.17 -22.00
N ILE A 204 -7.99 0.66 -22.09
CA ILE A 204 -6.76 1.42 -21.82
C ILE A 204 -6.58 2.53 -22.84
N ASP A 205 -6.71 2.24 -24.14
CA ASP A 205 -6.63 3.23 -25.21
C ASP A 205 -7.65 4.35 -25.00
N ARG A 206 -8.92 4.00 -24.76
CA ARG A 206 -9.98 4.97 -24.45
C ARG A 206 -9.60 5.84 -23.25
N TYR A 207 -9.13 5.23 -22.16
CA TYR A 207 -8.74 5.98 -20.97
C TYR A 207 -7.65 7.01 -21.29
N LEU A 208 -6.60 6.59 -22.01
CA LEU A 208 -5.49 7.45 -22.41
C LEU A 208 -5.93 8.57 -23.38
N GLU A 209 -6.85 8.28 -24.32
CA GLU A 209 -7.43 9.27 -25.24
C GLU A 209 -8.25 10.34 -24.52
N LEU A 210 -8.84 10.02 -23.37
CA LEU A 210 -9.59 10.96 -22.55
C LEU A 210 -8.69 11.87 -21.70
N LEU A 211 -7.39 11.59 -21.59
CA LEU A 211 -6.47 12.40 -20.80
C LEU A 211 -6.06 13.68 -21.53
N ASN A 212 -5.98 14.78 -20.79
CA ASN A 212 -5.49 16.07 -21.27
C ASN A 212 -3.95 16.18 -21.23
N TYR A 213 -3.27 15.07 -20.97
CA TYR A 213 -1.82 14.98 -20.83
C TYR A 213 -1.35 13.58 -21.24
N VAL A 214 -0.07 13.48 -21.60
CA VAL A 214 0.57 12.19 -21.88
C VAL A 214 1.23 11.70 -20.59
N PRO A 215 0.84 10.55 -20.04
CA PRO A 215 1.45 10.02 -18.82
C PRO A 215 2.95 9.76 -18.99
N THR A 216 3.75 10.21 -18.03
CA THR A 216 5.20 9.91 -17.96
C THR A 216 5.52 8.80 -16.96
N LYS A 217 4.56 8.47 -16.07
CA LYS A 217 4.66 7.42 -15.05
C LYS A 217 3.33 6.68 -14.93
N LEU A 218 3.40 5.38 -14.63
CA LEU A 218 2.22 4.52 -14.50
C LEU A 218 2.13 3.87 -13.12
N GLY A 219 0.94 3.87 -12.53
CA GLY A 219 0.57 2.95 -11.47
C GLY A 219 -0.24 1.80 -12.07
N ILE A 220 0.15 0.54 -11.83
CA ILE A 220 -0.59 -0.63 -12.32
C ILE A 220 -1.37 -1.24 -11.15
N GLY A 221 -2.69 -1.07 -11.17
CA GLY A 221 -3.63 -1.60 -10.18
C GLY A 221 -4.19 -2.97 -10.53
N ALA A 222 -4.93 -3.56 -9.60
CA ALA A 222 -5.70 -4.82 -9.75
C ALA A 222 -4.92 -6.10 -10.13
N LEU A 223 -3.59 -6.04 -10.35
CA LEU A 223 -2.76 -7.21 -10.64
C LEU A 223 -2.83 -8.31 -9.57
N THR A 224 -3.04 -7.94 -8.32
CA THR A 224 -3.15 -8.89 -7.20
C THR A 224 -4.40 -9.77 -7.25
N ASN A 225 -5.38 -9.45 -8.09
CA ASN A 225 -6.57 -10.28 -8.32
C ASN A 225 -6.28 -11.53 -9.16
N PHE A 226 -5.18 -11.53 -9.92
CA PHE A 226 -4.87 -12.61 -10.86
C PHE A 226 -4.10 -13.75 -10.19
N PRO A 227 -4.54 -15.01 -10.36
CA PRO A 227 -3.74 -16.18 -10.03
C PRO A 227 -2.39 -16.16 -10.75
N ASN A 228 -1.41 -16.88 -10.21
CA ASN A 228 -0.04 -16.87 -10.73
C ASN A 228 0.05 -17.20 -12.22
N ALA A 229 -0.71 -18.20 -12.68
CA ALA A 229 -0.74 -18.58 -14.09
C ALA A 229 -1.20 -17.45 -15.04
N GLN A 230 -2.12 -16.59 -14.60
CA GLN A 230 -2.64 -15.49 -15.42
C GLN A 230 -1.86 -14.19 -15.24
N PHE A 231 -1.05 -14.11 -14.18
CA PHE A 231 -0.35 -12.90 -13.80
C PHE A 231 0.76 -12.57 -14.79
N GLU A 232 1.55 -13.56 -15.22
CA GLU A 232 2.62 -13.37 -16.21
C GLU A 232 2.06 -12.97 -17.58
N ASP A 233 1.01 -13.63 -18.05
CA ASP A 233 0.32 -13.28 -19.30
C ASP A 233 -0.21 -11.83 -19.25
N MET A 234 -0.74 -11.42 -18.10
CA MET A 234 -1.22 -10.06 -17.89
C MET A 234 -0.09 -9.03 -17.95
N LEU A 235 1.07 -9.33 -17.33
CA LEU A 235 2.25 -8.47 -17.41
C LEU A 235 2.74 -8.33 -18.85
N ARG A 236 2.84 -9.42 -19.61
CA ARG A 236 3.26 -9.40 -21.01
C ARG A 236 2.30 -8.58 -21.86
N ARG A 237 0.99 -8.80 -21.73
CA ARG A 237 -0.03 -8.03 -22.45
C ARG A 237 0.10 -6.54 -22.19
N LEU A 238 0.23 -6.15 -20.91
CA LEU A 238 0.33 -4.74 -20.54
C LEU A 238 1.62 -4.12 -21.07
N ASP A 239 2.75 -4.82 -20.97
CA ASP A 239 4.03 -4.33 -21.49
C ASP A 239 4.06 -4.25 -23.02
N GLU A 240 3.51 -5.24 -23.72
CA GLU A 240 3.38 -5.19 -25.19
C GLU A 240 2.53 -4.00 -25.66
N HIS A 241 1.49 -3.66 -24.90
CA HIS A 241 0.57 -2.59 -25.25
C HIS A 241 1.06 -1.19 -24.86
N LEU A 242 1.60 -1.06 -23.64
CA LEU A 242 2.03 0.24 -23.07
C LEU A 242 3.52 0.51 -23.31
N VAL A 243 4.34 -0.52 -23.49
CA VAL A 243 5.80 -0.47 -23.62
C VAL A 243 6.43 0.20 -22.39
N PHE A 244 6.55 -0.55 -21.29
CA PHE A 244 6.88 -0.01 -19.98
C PHE A 244 8.21 0.75 -19.91
N ASP A 245 9.17 0.39 -20.76
CA ASP A 245 10.47 1.06 -20.87
C ASP A 245 10.38 2.54 -21.27
N ARG A 246 9.24 3.00 -21.81
CA ARG A 246 9.02 4.42 -22.16
C ARG A 246 8.69 5.31 -20.97
N TYR A 247 8.30 4.73 -19.84
CA TYR A 247 7.87 5.49 -18.67
C TYR A 247 9.03 5.68 -17.69
N LEU A 248 9.09 6.87 -17.09
CA LEU A 248 10.05 7.21 -16.04
C LEU A 248 9.89 6.32 -14.81
N LYS A 249 8.67 5.85 -14.55
CA LYS A 249 8.34 4.94 -13.46
C LYS A 249 7.13 4.08 -13.79
N VAL A 250 7.22 2.80 -13.46
CA VAL A 250 6.07 1.88 -13.43
C VAL A 250 5.98 1.29 -12.02
N HIS A 251 4.88 1.56 -11.33
CA HIS A 251 4.65 1.10 -9.96
C HIS A 251 3.54 0.05 -9.92
N PHE A 252 3.87 -1.19 -9.55
CA PHE A 252 2.90 -2.28 -9.47
C PHE A 252 2.26 -2.33 -8.08
N LEU A 253 1.04 -1.78 -7.98
CA LEU A 253 0.33 -1.60 -6.72
C LEU A 253 -0.03 -2.94 -6.06
N GLY A 254 0.35 -3.10 -4.81
CA GLY A 254 0.12 -4.26 -3.96
C GLY A 254 0.83 -5.55 -4.40
N SER A 255 1.71 -5.49 -5.42
CA SER A 255 2.28 -6.68 -6.06
C SER A 255 3.70 -7.03 -5.59
N GLY A 256 4.18 -6.43 -4.50
CA GLY A 256 5.51 -6.69 -3.93
C GLY A 256 5.63 -7.95 -3.08
N GLY A 257 4.66 -8.88 -3.15
CA GLY A 257 4.81 -10.20 -2.53
C GLY A 257 6.03 -10.95 -3.09
N ILE A 258 6.72 -11.76 -2.28
CA ILE A 258 7.92 -12.53 -2.73
C ILE A 258 7.68 -13.22 -4.08
N GLU A 259 6.59 -13.98 -4.18
CA GLU A 259 6.26 -14.71 -5.41
C GLU A 259 5.92 -13.79 -6.59
N LYS A 260 5.05 -12.79 -6.39
CA LYS A 260 4.63 -11.87 -7.46
C LYS A 260 5.75 -10.97 -7.95
N SER A 261 6.60 -10.47 -7.06
CA SER A 261 7.77 -9.68 -7.43
C SER A 261 8.79 -10.50 -8.22
N ASN A 262 8.99 -11.78 -7.87
CA ASN A 262 9.81 -12.69 -8.68
C ASN A 262 9.19 -12.95 -10.06
N MET A 263 7.87 -13.05 -10.17
CA MET A 263 7.18 -13.16 -11.47
C MET A 263 7.35 -11.90 -12.31
N ILE A 264 7.27 -10.70 -11.72
CA ILE A 264 7.56 -9.43 -12.42
C ILE A 264 8.98 -9.45 -12.97
N ILE A 265 9.97 -9.75 -12.12
CA ILE A 265 11.39 -9.82 -12.50
C ILE A 265 11.61 -10.88 -13.59
N GLY A 266 11.04 -12.07 -13.45
CA GLY A 266 11.20 -13.16 -14.42
C GLY A 266 10.52 -12.91 -15.76
N THR A 267 9.43 -12.13 -15.77
CA THR A 267 8.64 -11.85 -16.97
C THR A 267 9.15 -10.62 -17.73
N LEU A 268 9.45 -9.54 -17.01
CA LEU A 268 9.75 -8.21 -17.57
C LEU A 268 11.19 -7.74 -17.30
N GLY A 269 11.97 -8.51 -16.55
CA GLY A 269 13.31 -8.13 -16.10
C GLY A 269 13.32 -7.28 -14.83
N ASN A 270 14.50 -7.17 -14.18
CA ASN A 270 14.69 -6.29 -13.02
C ASN A 270 14.98 -4.85 -13.45
N GLN A 271 13.96 -4.15 -13.97
CA GLN A 271 14.13 -2.80 -14.50
C GLN A 271 14.31 -1.75 -13.39
N ARG A 272 15.05 -0.67 -13.69
CA ARG A 272 15.31 0.43 -12.74
C ARG A 272 14.12 1.36 -12.54
N ASN A 273 13.27 1.52 -13.56
CA ASN A 273 12.05 2.31 -13.47
C ASN A 273 10.89 1.56 -12.77
N PHE A 274 11.06 0.27 -12.46
CA PHE A 274 10.03 -0.52 -11.79
C PHE A 274 10.06 -0.36 -10.28
N SER A 275 8.87 -0.39 -9.69
CA SER A 275 8.73 -0.43 -8.24
C SER A 275 7.47 -1.19 -7.82
N VAL A 276 7.47 -1.69 -6.59
CA VAL A 276 6.38 -2.47 -6.00
C VAL A 276 6.12 -2.00 -4.56
N ASP A 277 4.91 -2.18 -4.07
CA ASP A 277 4.59 -2.08 -2.64
C ASP A 277 3.99 -3.38 -2.10
N VAL A 278 4.12 -3.59 -0.79
CA VAL A 278 3.61 -4.80 -0.14
C VAL A 278 3.20 -4.53 1.31
N THR A 279 2.09 -5.13 1.73
CA THR A 279 1.61 -5.07 3.12
C THR A 279 1.72 -6.42 3.85
N THR A 280 2.10 -7.49 3.14
CA THR A 280 2.25 -8.84 3.70
C THR A 280 3.22 -8.90 4.89
N PRO A 281 4.41 -8.29 4.85
CA PRO A 281 5.32 -8.26 6.00
C PRO A 281 4.66 -7.71 7.28
N PHE A 282 3.92 -6.60 7.14
CA PHE A 282 3.14 -6.00 8.22
C PHE A 282 2.12 -7.00 8.76
N ASN A 283 1.22 -7.47 7.89
CA ASN A 283 0.12 -8.36 8.26
C ASN A 283 0.60 -9.64 8.96
N ARG A 284 1.74 -10.21 8.53
CA ARG A 284 2.30 -11.42 9.13
C ARG A 284 3.04 -11.14 10.44
N GLY A 285 3.73 -10.00 10.55
CA GLY A 285 4.40 -9.59 11.78
C GLY A 285 3.42 -9.36 12.95
N ILE A 286 2.17 -9.00 12.66
CA ILE A 286 1.14 -8.72 13.68
C ILE A 286 -0.01 -9.74 13.73
N ASP A 287 0.09 -10.86 13.00
CA ASP A 287 -0.94 -11.91 13.00
C ASP A 287 -1.16 -12.48 14.42
N GLY A 288 -0.15 -12.47 15.30
CA GLY A 288 -0.24 -13.00 16.65
C GLY A 288 -1.06 -12.13 17.59
N ASN A 289 -2.06 -12.72 18.25
CA ASN A 289 -2.92 -12.02 19.20
C ASN A 289 -2.55 -12.32 20.65
N THR A 290 -3.06 -11.49 21.58
CA THR A 290 -2.73 -11.58 23.01
C THR A 290 -3.22 -12.85 23.70
N ASN A 291 -4.19 -13.56 23.11
CA ASN A 291 -4.72 -14.82 23.63
C ASN A 291 -3.96 -16.05 23.10
N GLY A 292 -2.98 -15.87 22.21
CA GLY A 292 -2.16 -16.94 21.67
C GLY A 292 -2.88 -17.85 20.66
N THR A 293 -4.11 -17.51 20.26
CA THR A 293 -4.89 -18.32 19.30
C THR A 293 -4.47 -18.10 17.85
N SER A 294 -3.64 -17.09 17.59
CA SER A 294 -2.93 -16.87 16.34
C SER A 294 -1.50 -16.45 16.65
N GLN A 295 -0.59 -16.68 15.69
CA GLN A 295 0.84 -16.44 15.88
C GLN A 295 1.41 -15.52 14.80
N SER A 296 2.25 -14.60 15.25
CA SER A 296 3.05 -13.74 14.39
C SER A 296 4.05 -14.58 13.59
N GLY A 297 4.48 -14.05 12.46
CA GLY A 297 5.33 -14.77 11.53
C GLY A 297 6.68 -14.08 11.32
N TYR A 298 7.73 -14.89 11.29
CA TYR A 298 9.08 -14.53 10.90
C TYR A 298 9.35 -15.02 9.48
N TYR A 299 9.78 -14.15 8.58
CA TYR A 299 10.34 -14.57 7.29
C TYR A 299 11.84 -14.81 7.42
N ASP A 300 12.36 -15.91 6.89
CA ASP A 300 13.81 -16.14 6.85
C ASP A 300 14.46 -15.59 5.58
N TYR A 301 15.71 -15.13 5.67
CA TYR A 301 16.43 -14.58 4.52
C TYR A 301 16.83 -15.63 3.47
N GLN A 302 16.93 -16.92 3.84
CA GLN A 302 17.55 -17.93 2.99
C GLN A 302 16.60 -18.45 1.91
N ASN A 303 15.41 -18.89 2.32
CA ASN A 303 14.40 -19.46 1.43
C ASN A 303 13.11 -18.64 1.43
N LYS A 304 13.08 -17.53 2.19
CA LYS A 304 11.99 -16.53 2.17
C LYS A 304 10.65 -17.13 2.64
N ARG A 305 10.70 -18.18 3.47
CA ARG A 305 9.50 -18.83 4.00
C ARG A 305 9.05 -18.18 5.30
N LEU A 306 7.74 -18.28 5.53
CA LEU A 306 7.12 -17.81 6.76
C LEU A 306 7.14 -18.91 7.83
N HIS A 307 7.77 -18.61 8.96
CA HIS A 307 7.81 -19.45 10.16
C HIS A 307 6.91 -18.83 11.23
N ARG A 308 6.00 -19.62 11.81
CA ARG A 308 5.14 -19.15 12.90
C ARG A 308 5.92 -19.15 14.21
N ILE A 309 5.87 -18.03 14.91
CA ILE A 309 6.59 -17.82 16.16
C ILE A 309 5.78 -18.47 17.29
N THR A 310 6.25 -19.65 17.71
CA THR A 310 5.75 -20.41 18.85
C THR A 310 6.92 -20.78 19.76
N PRO A 311 6.67 -21.17 21.03
CA PRO A 311 7.73 -21.67 21.91
C PRO A 311 8.52 -22.82 21.29
N GLU A 312 7.85 -23.71 20.57
CA GLU A 312 8.46 -24.91 19.96
C GLU A 312 9.35 -24.56 18.76
N ASN A 313 8.98 -23.52 18.00
CA ASN A 313 9.72 -23.11 16.80
C ASN A 313 10.80 -22.05 17.06
N LEU A 314 10.91 -21.52 18.28
CA LEU A 314 11.80 -20.41 18.60
C LEU A 314 13.27 -20.69 18.24
N GLU A 315 13.82 -21.82 18.70
CA GLU A 315 15.22 -22.16 18.46
C GLU A 315 15.49 -22.50 16.99
N HIS A 316 14.50 -23.05 16.26
CA HIS A 316 14.60 -23.24 14.83
C HIS A 316 14.71 -21.90 14.08
N ILE A 317 13.84 -20.94 14.41
CA ILE A 317 13.89 -19.59 13.84
C ILE A 317 15.23 -18.91 14.15
N MET A 318 15.69 -19.00 15.40
CA MET A 318 16.98 -18.45 15.81
C MET A 318 18.14 -19.07 15.04
N SER A 319 18.14 -20.39 14.83
CA SER A 319 19.15 -21.08 14.03
C SER A 319 19.15 -20.59 12.58
N LEU A 320 17.99 -20.44 11.94
CA LEU A 320 17.88 -19.88 10.58
C LEU A 320 18.44 -18.47 10.50
N HIS A 321 18.17 -17.63 11.51
CA HIS A 321 18.67 -16.26 11.57
C HIS A 321 20.19 -16.20 11.81
N GLN A 322 20.71 -17.04 12.70
CA GLN A 322 22.14 -17.11 13.04
C GLN A 322 23.01 -17.62 11.89
N ASN A 323 22.48 -18.56 11.10
CA ASN A 323 23.20 -19.15 9.97
C ASN A 323 23.20 -18.26 8.72
N PHE A 324 22.47 -17.15 8.71
CA PHE A 324 22.52 -16.18 7.62
C PHE A 324 23.68 -15.18 7.79
N ASN A 325 24.12 -14.56 6.69
CA ASN A 325 25.24 -13.62 6.70
C ASN A 325 24.94 -12.41 7.62
N ASN A 326 25.79 -12.23 8.65
CA ASN A 326 25.69 -11.14 9.62
C ASN A 326 25.76 -9.74 8.99
N GLU A 327 26.46 -9.57 7.87
CA GLU A 327 26.58 -8.28 7.17
C GLU A 327 25.31 -7.91 6.40
N ARG A 328 24.43 -8.89 6.16
CA ARG A 328 23.21 -8.69 5.37
C ARG A 328 21.94 -8.62 6.21
N LYS A 329 21.88 -9.27 7.38
CA LYS A 329 20.69 -9.20 8.22
C LYS A 329 20.59 -7.83 8.89
N TYR A 330 19.38 -7.27 8.94
CA TYR A 330 19.17 -5.97 9.56
C TYR A 330 19.32 -5.97 11.08
N PHE A 331 18.81 -7.00 11.78
CA PHE A 331 18.95 -7.13 13.23
C PHE A 331 20.02 -8.15 13.61
N THR A 332 20.72 -7.89 14.70
CA THR A 332 21.66 -8.83 15.31
C THR A 332 20.96 -10.07 15.88
N ASN A 333 21.75 -11.10 16.23
CA ASN A 333 21.20 -12.32 16.83
C ASN A 333 20.55 -12.03 18.19
N GLU A 334 21.18 -11.14 18.97
CA GLU A 334 20.74 -10.71 20.28
C GLU A 334 19.41 -9.97 20.17
N GLU A 335 19.33 -8.95 19.30
CA GLU A 335 18.09 -8.21 19.06
C GLU A 335 16.97 -9.11 18.53
N MET A 336 17.27 -10.02 17.59
CA MET A 336 16.25 -10.93 17.08
C MET A 336 15.72 -11.85 18.18
N ARG A 337 16.58 -12.36 19.07
CA ARG A 337 16.14 -13.17 20.21
C ARG A 337 15.25 -12.37 21.16
N GLU A 338 15.61 -11.12 21.45
CA GLU A 338 14.78 -10.21 22.25
C GLU A 338 13.42 -9.93 21.60
N ILE A 339 13.42 -9.69 20.28
CA ILE A 339 12.21 -9.49 19.49
C ILE A 339 11.31 -10.72 19.64
N LEU A 340 11.79 -11.90 19.29
CA LEU A 340 11.00 -13.14 19.30
C LEU A 340 10.47 -13.49 20.70
N ASN A 341 11.29 -13.32 21.74
CA ASN A 341 10.83 -13.50 23.12
C ASN A 341 9.70 -12.53 23.49
N SER A 342 9.81 -11.26 23.08
CA SER A 342 8.76 -10.26 23.29
C SER A 342 7.47 -10.58 22.54
N ILE A 343 7.57 -11.15 21.34
CA ILE A 343 6.41 -11.66 20.59
C ILE A 343 5.70 -12.78 21.36
N LEU A 344 6.45 -13.73 21.92
CA LEU A 344 5.90 -14.82 22.71
C LEU A 344 5.23 -14.31 23.99
N GLN A 345 5.82 -13.32 24.66
CA GLN A 345 5.19 -12.66 25.82
C GLN A 345 3.87 -12.00 25.44
N HIS A 346 3.85 -11.22 24.35
CA HIS A 346 2.63 -10.60 23.83
C HIS A 346 1.53 -11.63 23.63
N GLN A 347 1.86 -12.74 22.96
CA GLN A 347 0.95 -13.83 22.62
C GLN A 347 0.48 -14.64 23.83
N ASN A 348 1.10 -14.46 25.00
CA ASN A 348 0.76 -15.14 26.25
C ASN A 348 0.15 -14.18 27.28
N ARG A 349 -0.66 -13.22 26.82
CA ARG A 349 -1.36 -12.21 27.65
C ARG A 349 -0.45 -11.27 28.44
N ASN A 350 0.85 -11.24 28.15
CA ASN A 350 1.80 -10.35 28.80
C ASN A 350 2.21 -9.22 27.85
N SER A 351 1.24 -8.37 27.49
CA SER A 351 1.48 -7.24 26.59
C SER A 351 1.99 -6.01 27.34
N SER A 352 3.06 -5.42 26.82
CA SER A 352 3.62 -4.15 27.28
C SER A 352 3.99 -3.25 26.10
N LEU A 353 4.35 -2.00 26.39
CA LEU A 353 4.88 -1.08 25.37
C LEU A 353 6.02 -1.71 24.57
N GLU A 354 6.92 -2.43 25.25
CA GLU A 354 8.06 -3.09 24.64
C GLU A 354 7.65 -4.22 23.71
N THR A 355 6.65 -5.01 24.09
CA THR A 355 6.14 -6.06 23.19
C THR A 355 5.57 -5.48 21.88
N TYR A 356 4.89 -4.33 21.94
CA TYR A 356 4.41 -3.64 20.74
C TYR A 356 5.54 -3.05 19.89
N ASN A 357 6.61 -2.54 20.52
CA ASN A 357 7.79 -2.05 19.82
C ASN A 357 8.51 -3.18 19.08
N ASN A 358 8.69 -4.33 19.72
CA ASN A 358 9.35 -5.47 19.11
C ASN A 358 8.49 -6.15 18.03
N ARG A 359 7.15 -6.12 18.13
CA ARG A 359 6.26 -6.44 17.00
C ARG A 359 6.50 -5.52 15.80
N ALA A 360 6.69 -4.22 16.04
CA ALA A 360 7.03 -3.28 14.98
C ALA A 360 8.41 -3.55 14.36
N LYS A 361 9.42 -3.89 15.18
CA LYS A 361 10.74 -4.33 14.66
C LYS A 361 10.65 -5.62 13.84
N LEU A 362 9.81 -6.59 14.24
CA LEU A 362 9.58 -7.80 13.43
C LEU A 362 8.98 -7.47 12.05
N ILE A 363 8.11 -6.46 11.96
CA ILE A 363 7.60 -5.98 10.67
C ILE A 363 8.76 -5.44 9.82
N ILE A 364 9.64 -4.64 10.40
CA ILE A 364 10.82 -4.08 9.71
C ILE A 364 11.73 -5.19 9.19
N HIS A 365 12.04 -6.19 10.02
CA HIS A 365 12.77 -7.40 9.60
C HIS A 365 12.09 -8.09 8.42
N ASN A 366 10.78 -8.32 8.50
CA ASN A 366 10.06 -8.99 7.43
C ASN A 366 10.08 -8.16 6.13
N PHE A 367 10.05 -6.83 6.20
CA PHE A 367 10.23 -5.98 5.03
C PHE A 367 11.64 -6.08 4.45
N ASP A 368 12.67 -6.16 5.30
CA ASP A 368 14.07 -6.35 4.89
C ASP A 368 14.27 -7.64 4.09
N VAL A 369 13.66 -8.75 4.53
CA VAL A 369 13.65 -10.01 3.77
C VAL A 369 13.00 -9.84 2.38
N TYR A 370 11.95 -9.03 2.27
CA TYR A 370 11.28 -8.78 0.98
C TYR A 370 12.09 -7.85 0.08
N GLN A 371 12.82 -6.90 0.66
CA GLN A 371 13.76 -6.06 -0.08
C GLN A 371 14.85 -6.92 -0.73
N PHE A 372 15.45 -7.84 0.03
CA PHE A 372 16.40 -8.81 -0.53
C PHE A 372 15.80 -9.75 -1.59
N ASN A 373 14.48 -9.84 -1.69
CA ASN A 373 13.87 -10.63 -2.75
C ASN A 373 13.95 -9.94 -4.12
N ILE A 374 13.99 -8.61 -4.14
CA ILE A 374 13.88 -7.83 -5.37
C ILE A 374 15.21 -7.17 -5.81
N GLU A 375 16.20 -7.20 -4.92
CA GLU A 375 17.63 -6.96 -5.22
C GLU A 375 18.21 -8.15 -5.99
#